data_AF-A0A9X0H666-F1
#
_entry.id   AF-A0A9X0H666-F1
#
_cell.length_a   1.000
_cell.length_b   1.000
_cell.length_c   1.000
_cell.angle_alpha   90.00
_cell.angle_beta   90.00
_cell.angle_gamma   90.00
#
_symmetry.space_group_name_H-M   'P 1'
#
loop_
_entity.id
_entity.type
_entity.pdbx_description
1 polymer ?
#
loop_
_entity_poly.entity_id
_entity_poly.type
_entity_poly.pdbx_seq_one_letter_code
_entity_poly.pdbx_strand_id
1 'polypeptide(L)'
;MNIKTNLRRRIVVVFALMSAFVAAMFGIGIYMTEHFVESRLITIDLENDLHRLLNAQSTNEWSHRPEREELFYVEEGAGDLAVPQDLEYLHPGFQEITRQGKEYYALVSTVADRRYVLLRDQSGFEKRERMLLAIVFVGFVLSVLLAVLLGRVLATRVIAPVARLSRQVRHRDQLLSIAPPLSPDYADDEVGELAVSFDHTLGQLRAALGREKLFTSDVSHELRTPLMVLASSSELLLEG
;
A
#
# COMPACT_ATOMS: atom_id res chain seq x y z
N MET A 1 12.19 -23.01 -5.42
CA MET A 1 11.31 -23.33 -4.27
C MET A 1 9.90 -22.82 -4.59
N ASN A 2 9.02 -23.69 -5.09
CA ASN A 2 7.71 -23.30 -5.64
C ASN A 2 6.69 -23.14 -4.50
N ILE A 3 6.59 -21.94 -3.93
CA ILE A 3 5.62 -21.66 -2.88
C ILE A 3 4.24 -21.60 -3.56
N LYS A 4 3.52 -22.72 -3.60
CA LYS A 4 2.08 -22.75 -3.91
C LYS A 4 1.33 -22.05 -2.77
N THR A 5 1.35 -20.72 -2.77
CA THR A 5 0.61 -19.92 -1.79
C THR A 5 -0.89 -20.07 -2.03
N ASN A 6 -1.62 -20.54 -1.01
CA ASN A 6 -3.08 -20.53 -0.98
C ASN A 6 -3.60 -19.12 -1.36
N LEU A 7 -4.61 -19.03 -2.23
CA LEU A 7 -5.16 -17.78 -2.78
C LEU A 7 -5.45 -16.74 -1.68
N ARG A 8 -5.92 -17.22 -0.53
CA ARG A 8 -6.12 -16.42 0.68
C ARG A 8 -4.87 -15.64 1.12
N ARG A 9 -3.71 -16.30 1.15
CA ARG A 9 -2.43 -15.68 1.55
C ARG A 9 -1.96 -14.66 0.52
N ARG A 10 -2.14 -14.93 -0.77
CA ARG A 10 -1.76 -13.99 -1.84
C ARG A 10 -2.52 -12.67 -1.71
N ILE A 11 -3.83 -12.73 -1.48
CA ILE A 11 -4.66 -11.52 -1.36
C ILE A 11 -4.25 -10.68 -0.15
N VAL A 12 -4.03 -11.32 1.01
CA VAL A 12 -3.55 -10.60 2.20
C VAL A 12 -2.20 -9.93 1.94
N VAL A 13 -1.26 -10.63 1.30
CA VAL A 13 0.07 -10.09 0.97
C VAL A 13 -0.05 -8.93 -0.02
N VAL A 14 -0.86 -9.07 -1.07
CA VAL A 14 -1.06 -8.00 -2.06
C VAL A 14 -1.68 -6.76 -1.42
N PHE A 15 -2.71 -6.92 -0.58
CA PHE A 15 -3.31 -5.79 0.14
C PHE A 15 -2.31 -5.10 1.08
N ALA A 16 -1.52 -5.89 1.82
CA ALA A 16 -0.50 -5.34 2.71
C ALA A 16 0.59 -4.60 1.93
N LEU A 17 1.07 -5.17 0.82
CA LEU A 17 2.10 -4.55 -0.03
C LEU A 17 1.58 -3.28 -0.72
N MET A 18 0.35 -3.28 -1.23
CA MET A 18 -0.25 -2.08 -1.83
C MET A 18 -0.46 -0.98 -0.79
N SER A 19 -0.93 -1.33 0.40
CA SER A 19 -1.08 -0.36 1.49
C SER A 19 0.27 0.21 1.94
N ALA A 20 1.28 -0.65 2.10
CA ALA A 20 2.63 -0.21 2.43
C ALA A 20 3.21 0.71 1.33
N PHE A 21 3.02 0.36 0.06
CA PHE A 21 3.47 1.16 -1.07
C PHE A 21 2.82 2.55 -1.07
N VAL A 22 1.49 2.62 -0.96
CA VAL A 22 0.75 3.89 -0.92
C VAL A 22 1.18 4.72 0.28
N ALA A 23 1.24 4.12 1.47
CA ALA A 23 1.63 4.83 2.69
C ALA A 23 3.08 5.33 2.64
N ALA A 24 4.00 4.56 2.06
CA ALA A 24 5.38 5.00 1.82
C ALA A 24 5.44 6.16 0.83
N MET A 25 4.68 6.10 -0.27
CA MET A 25 4.60 7.18 -1.26
C MET A 25 4.08 8.48 -0.63
N PHE A 26 3.03 8.40 0.19
CA PHE A 26 2.52 9.54 0.95
C PHE A 26 3.53 10.06 1.97
N GLY A 27 4.20 9.17 2.72
CA GLY A 27 5.23 9.56 3.68
C GLY A 27 6.40 10.31 3.03
N ILE A 28 6.90 9.81 1.90
CA ILE A 28 7.93 10.49 1.10
C ILE A 28 7.43 11.84 0.59
N GLY A 29 6.18 11.90 0.10
CA GLY A 29 5.59 13.16 -0.38
C GLY A 29 5.46 14.22 0.72
N ILE A 30 5.04 13.82 1.93
CA ILE A 30 4.95 14.71 3.09
C ILE A 30 6.34 15.22 3.47
N TYR A 31 7.33 14.31 3.58
CA TYR A 31 8.72 14.67 3.88
C TYR A 31 9.30 15.65 2.86
N MET A 32 9.15 15.36 1.56
CA MET A 32 9.62 16.25 0.49
C MET A 32 8.93 17.62 0.51
N THR A 33 7.62 17.64 0.78
CA THR A 33 6.85 18.89 0.86
C THR A 33 7.30 19.73 2.03
N GLU A 34 7.47 19.11 3.20
CA GLU A 34 7.90 19.80 4.41
C GLU A 34 9.30 20.39 4.23
N HIS A 35 10.27 19.61 3.76
CA HIS A 35 11.63 20.08 3.48
C HIS A 35 11.68 21.23 2.45
N PHE A 36 10.86 21.13 1.39
CA PHE A 36 10.74 22.18 0.39
C PHE A 36 10.16 23.48 0.97
N VAL A 37 9.14 23.35 1.82
CA VAL A 37 8.46 24.47 2.46
C VAL A 37 9.37 25.14 3.48
N GLU A 38 10.12 24.38 4.28
CA GLU A 38 11.07 24.89 5.27
C GLU A 38 12.13 25.79 4.62
N SER A 39 12.86 25.25 3.65
CA SER A 39 13.94 25.99 2.97
C SER A 39 13.46 27.30 2.32
N ARG A 40 12.24 27.30 1.77
CA ARG A 40 11.64 28.48 1.13
C ARG A 40 11.11 29.49 2.13
N LEU A 41 10.36 29.05 3.13
CA LEU A 41 9.75 29.94 4.11
C LEU A 41 10.81 30.61 4.99
N ILE A 42 11.81 29.86 5.47
CA ILE A 42 12.81 30.41 6.37
C ILE A 42 13.67 31.47 5.67
N THR A 43 14.07 31.22 4.42
CA THR A 43 14.82 32.23 3.64
C THR A 43 14.00 33.52 3.49
N ILE A 44 12.72 33.41 3.10
CA ILE A 44 11.83 34.56 2.93
C ILE A 44 11.62 35.30 4.26
N ASP A 45 11.44 34.57 5.35
CA ASP A 45 11.20 35.16 6.67
C ASP A 45 12.43 35.91 7.19
N LEU A 46 13.62 35.30 7.08
CA LEU A 46 14.89 35.93 7.45
C LEU A 46 15.19 37.18 6.61
N GLU A 47 14.90 37.16 5.31
CA GLU A 47 15.03 38.35 4.45
C GLU A 47 14.07 39.46 4.89
N ASN A 48 12.82 39.14 5.20
CA ASN A 48 11.82 40.09 5.67
C ASN A 48 12.19 40.69 7.03
N ASP A 49 12.67 39.87 7.96
CA ASP A 49 13.08 40.32 9.30
C ASP A 49 14.35 41.18 9.22
N LEU A 50 15.30 40.80 8.37
CA LEU A 50 16.45 41.66 8.09
C LEU A 50 16.01 43.01 7.52
N HIS A 51 15.11 43.04 6.53
CA HIS A 51 14.57 44.29 6.00
C HIS A 51 13.85 45.13 7.06
N ARG A 52 13.14 44.50 8.00
CA ARG A 52 12.50 45.19 9.13
C ARG A 52 13.54 45.85 10.03
N LEU A 53 14.64 45.16 10.33
CA LEU A 53 15.73 45.70 11.15
C LEU A 53 16.48 46.84 10.46
N LEU A 54 16.75 46.70 9.16
CA LEU A 54 17.43 47.73 8.37
C LEU A 54 16.59 49.00 8.18
N ASN A 55 15.26 48.89 8.22
CA ASN A 55 14.35 50.04 8.13
C ASN A 55 14.07 50.71 9.50
N ALA A 56 14.55 50.14 10.62
CA ALA A 56 14.45 50.78 11.92
C ALA A 56 15.26 52.08 11.92
N GLN A 57 14.67 53.19 12.38
CA GLN A 57 15.20 54.53 12.14
C GLN A 57 16.47 54.85 12.94
N SER A 58 16.85 54.04 13.92
CA SER A 58 18.11 54.20 14.64
C SER A 58 18.72 52.88 15.09
N THR A 59 20.06 52.80 15.07
CA THR A 59 20.84 51.65 15.58
C THR A 59 20.59 51.39 17.08
N ASN A 60 20.08 52.36 17.83
CA ASN A 60 19.67 52.18 19.23
C ASN A 60 18.43 51.28 19.38
N GLU A 61 17.64 51.09 18.33
CA GLU A 61 16.49 50.17 18.32
C GLU A 61 16.91 48.73 17.98
N TRP A 62 18.16 48.52 17.55
CA TRP A 62 18.65 47.18 17.22
C TRP A 62 18.92 46.37 18.48
N SER A 63 18.42 45.14 18.48
CA SER A 63 18.66 44.16 19.54
C SER A 63 19.50 43.02 18.98
N HIS A 64 20.47 42.53 19.77
CA HIS A 64 21.19 41.30 19.47
C HIS A 64 20.23 40.09 19.36
N ARG A 65 19.06 40.16 20.00
CA ARG A 65 17.96 39.18 19.88
C ARG A 65 16.69 39.89 19.42
N PRO A 66 16.50 40.09 18.12
CA PRO A 66 15.32 40.77 17.59
C PRO A 66 14.05 39.95 17.83
N GLU A 67 14.14 38.62 17.66
CA GLU A 67 13.13 37.66 18.07
C GLU A 67 13.68 36.61 19.05
N ARG A 68 12.80 35.80 19.66
CA ARG A 68 13.19 34.82 20.71
C ARG A 68 14.19 33.78 20.24
N GLU A 69 14.21 33.48 18.95
CA GLU A 69 15.03 32.42 18.35
C GLU A 69 16.09 32.97 17.39
N GLU A 70 16.28 34.30 17.36
CA GLU A 70 17.18 34.97 16.43
C GLU A 70 18.38 35.63 17.13
N LEU A 71 19.50 35.66 16.42
CA LEU A 71 20.71 36.38 16.79
C LEU A 71 21.12 37.28 15.65
N PHE A 72 21.24 38.58 15.93
CA PHE A 72 21.60 39.59 14.93
C PHE A 72 22.98 40.16 15.22
N TYR A 73 23.78 40.29 14.16
CA TYR A 73 25.14 40.81 14.18
C TYR A 73 25.42 41.75 13.00
N VAL A 74 26.33 42.71 13.21
CA VAL A 74 26.72 43.76 12.27
C VAL A 74 28.24 43.97 12.33
N GLU A 75 28.86 44.16 11.16
CA GLU A 75 30.33 44.30 11.00
C GLU A 75 30.97 45.43 11.83
N GLU A 76 30.22 46.49 12.14
CA GLU A 76 30.63 47.59 13.02
C GLU A 76 29.76 47.68 14.30
N GLY A 77 29.13 46.57 14.69
CA GLY A 77 28.30 46.51 15.90
C GLY A 77 29.13 46.67 17.18
N ALA A 78 28.55 47.32 18.19
CA ALA A 78 29.16 47.42 19.52
C ALA A 78 28.72 46.26 20.43
N GLY A 79 29.65 45.67 21.19
CA GLY A 79 29.35 44.62 22.17
C GLY A 79 28.80 43.35 21.51
N ASP A 80 27.63 42.89 21.98
CA ASP A 80 26.99 41.64 21.51
C ASP A 80 26.50 41.71 20.05
N LEU A 81 26.42 42.91 19.45
CA LEU A 81 26.07 43.11 18.04
C LEU A 81 27.25 42.91 17.09
N ALA A 82 28.50 42.85 17.57
CA ALA A 82 29.67 42.65 16.71
C ALA A 82 29.65 41.23 16.12
N VAL A 83 29.94 41.09 14.82
CA VAL A 83 30.08 39.77 14.18
C VAL A 83 31.24 39.01 14.85
N PRO A 84 31.01 37.88 15.50
CA PRO A 84 32.08 37.10 16.11
C PRO A 84 32.92 36.38 15.04
N GLN A 85 34.19 36.11 15.36
CA GLN A 85 35.17 35.53 14.42
C GLN A 85 34.73 34.17 13.84
N ASP A 86 33.93 33.41 14.60
CA ASP A 86 33.35 32.14 14.16
C ASP A 86 32.22 32.31 13.14
N LEU A 87 31.89 33.53 12.71
CA LEU A 87 30.89 33.82 11.67
C LEU A 87 31.47 34.66 10.51
N GLU A 88 32.77 34.96 10.52
CA GLU A 88 33.41 35.71 9.42
C GLU A 88 33.52 34.88 8.13
N TYR A 89 33.66 33.56 8.25
CA TYR A 89 33.79 32.63 7.12
C TYR A 89 32.51 32.49 6.29
N LEU A 90 31.36 32.96 6.80
CA LEU A 90 30.09 32.86 6.10
C LEU A 90 30.12 33.70 4.81
N HIS A 91 29.43 33.23 3.77
CA HIS A 91 29.31 33.92 2.49
C HIS A 91 27.96 34.63 2.39
N PRO A 92 27.83 35.69 1.56
CA PRO A 92 26.55 36.33 1.30
C PRO A 92 25.50 35.34 0.80
N GLY A 93 24.29 35.43 1.36
CA GLY A 93 23.16 34.55 1.08
C GLY A 93 22.72 33.72 2.29
N PHE A 94 21.81 32.79 2.02
CA PHE A 94 21.28 31.84 3.00
C PHE A 94 22.17 30.59 3.07
N GLN A 95 22.50 30.16 4.28
CA GLN A 95 23.31 28.98 4.54
C GLN A 95 22.99 28.37 5.90
N GLU A 96 22.97 27.04 5.98
CA GLU A 96 22.92 26.31 7.26
C GLU A 96 24.31 26.21 7.88
N ILE A 97 24.39 26.42 9.20
CA ILE A 97 25.61 26.23 9.97
C ILE A 97 25.34 25.48 11.26
N THR A 98 26.34 24.75 11.72
CA THR A 98 26.33 24.15 13.06
C THR A 98 27.20 24.98 13.99
N ARG A 99 26.62 25.52 15.06
CA ARG A 99 27.33 26.32 16.06
C ARG A 99 27.06 25.77 17.45
N GLN A 100 28.13 25.48 18.21
CA GLN A 100 28.05 24.95 19.58
C GLN A 100 27.15 23.70 19.72
N GLY A 101 27.13 22.84 18.69
CA GLY A 101 26.33 21.61 18.67
C GLY A 101 24.83 21.81 18.38
N LYS A 102 24.42 23.00 17.93
CA LYS A 102 23.08 23.29 17.43
C LYS A 102 23.13 23.74 15.98
N GLU A 103 22.08 23.46 15.24
CA GLU A 103 21.91 23.90 13.86
C GLU A 103 21.23 25.28 13.81
N TYR A 104 21.74 26.14 12.94
CA TYR A 104 21.28 27.50 12.74
C TYR A 104 21.14 27.79 11.25
N TYR A 105 20.07 28.49 10.90
CA TYR A 105 19.95 29.16 9.61
C TYR A 105 20.65 30.50 9.68
N ALA A 106 21.61 30.72 8.80
CA ALA A 106 22.36 31.97 8.70
C ALA A 106 21.99 32.69 7.40
N LEU A 107 21.56 33.94 7.52
CA LEU A 107 21.41 34.87 6.40
C LEU A 107 22.50 35.95 6.52
N VAL A 108 23.34 36.04 5.50
CA VAL A 108 24.36 37.09 5.39
C VAL A 108 23.99 38.02 4.25
N SER A 109 23.90 39.31 4.53
CA SER A 109 23.61 40.32 3.51
C SER A 109 24.51 41.53 3.68
N THR A 110 24.84 42.18 2.58
CA THR A 110 25.64 43.42 2.58
C THR A 110 24.77 44.56 2.08
N VAL A 111 24.53 45.55 2.94
CA VAL A 111 23.71 46.72 2.63
C VAL A 111 24.50 47.98 2.97
N ALA A 112 24.61 48.90 2.00
CA ALA A 112 25.40 50.13 2.14
C ALA A 112 26.84 49.89 2.63
N ASP A 113 27.52 48.90 2.03
CA ASP A 113 28.91 48.50 2.33
C ASP A 113 29.15 47.98 3.74
N ARG A 114 28.08 47.58 4.44
CA ARG A 114 28.14 46.93 5.76
C ARG A 114 27.55 45.54 5.70
N ARG A 115 28.25 44.57 6.28
CA ARG A 115 27.79 43.19 6.42
C ARG A 115 26.90 43.00 7.64
N TYR A 116 25.77 42.34 7.42
CA TYR A 116 24.78 41.94 8.43
C TYR A 116 24.67 40.43 8.44
N VAL A 117 24.60 39.84 9.64
CA VAL A 117 24.42 38.41 9.84
C VAL A 117 23.23 38.19 10.77
N LEU A 118 22.21 37.49 10.27
CA LEU A 118 21.06 37.06 11.04
C LEU A 118 21.12 35.54 11.17
N LEU A 119 21.14 35.03 12.40
CA LEU A 119 21.07 33.60 12.70
C LEU A 119 19.71 33.28 13.31
N ARG A 120 19.13 32.13 12.97
CA ARG A 120 17.91 31.61 13.62
C ARG A 120 18.11 30.15 14.06
N ASP A 121 17.75 29.85 15.30
CA ASP A 121 17.90 28.51 15.90
C ASP A 121 16.92 27.51 15.25
N GLN A 122 17.44 26.44 14.66
CA GLN A 122 16.64 25.40 13.98
C GLN A 122 16.01 24.40 14.97
N SER A 123 16.42 24.39 16.24
CA SER A 123 15.97 23.41 17.24
C SER A 123 14.44 23.33 17.40
N GLY A 124 13.74 24.45 17.19
CA GLY A 124 12.27 24.51 17.21
C GLY A 124 11.62 23.75 16.05
N PHE A 125 12.23 23.81 14.86
CA PHE A 125 11.79 23.13 13.65
C PHE A 125 12.06 21.62 13.72
N GLU A 126 13.26 21.20 14.16
CA GLU A 126 13.58 19.77 14.31
C GLU A 126 12.59 19.02 15.23
N LYS A 127 12.06 19.67 16.26
CA LYS A 127 11.06 19.05 17.15
C LYS A 127 9.75 18.80 16.42
N ARG A 128 9.32 19.74 15.57
CA ARG A 128 8.11 19.62 14.77
C ARG A 128 8.30 18.56 13.68
N GLU A 129 9.44 18.56 13.00
CA GLU A 129 9.79 17.54 12.01
C GLU A 129 9.76 16.13 12.64
N ARG A 130 10.44 15.92 13.78
CA ARG A 130 10.39 14.64 14.51
C ARG A 130 8.98 14.23 14.90
N MET A 131 8.14 15.18 15.32
CA MET A 131 6.74 14.90 15.65
C MET A 131 5.94 14.49 14.41
N LEU A 132 6.12 15.19 13.28
CA LEU A 132 5.47 14.86 12.00
C LEU A 132 5.92 13.47 11.51
N LEU A 133 7.22 13.18 11.54
CA LEU A 133 7.76 11.87 11.19
C LEU A 133 7.19 10.76 12.09
N ALA A 134 7.07 11.01 13.40
CA ALA A 134 6.46 10.06 14.32
C ALA A 134 4.97 9.80 13.99
N ILE A 135 4.20 10.85 13.68
CA ILE A 135 2.79 10.74 13.28
C ILE A 135 2.66 9.96 11.96
N VAL A 136 3.48 10.27 10.95
CA VAL A 136 3.51 9.57 9.67
C VAL A 136 3.86 8.09 9.86
N PHE A 137 4.86 7.80 10.70
CA PHE A 137 5.28 6.43 10.98
C PHE A 137 4.18 5.63 11.70
N VAL A 138 3.54 6.22 12.71
CA VAL A 138 2.40 5.59 13.40
C VAL A 138 1.25 5.36 12.42
N GLY A 139 0.94 6.35 11.58
CA GLY A 139 -0.06 6.24 10.52
C GLY A 139 0.25 5.10 9.54
N PHE A 140 1.51 4.96 9.11
CA PHE A 140 1.97 3.87 8.25
C PHE A 140 1.78 2.50 8.90
N VAL A 141 2.18 2.34 10.16
CA VAL A 141 2.02 1.07 10.90
C VAL A 141 0.53 0.72 11.02
N LEU A 142 -0.31 1.69 11.38
CA LEU A 142 -1.75 1.51 11.49
C LEU A 142 -2.39 1.16 10.14
N SER A 143 -1.99 1.80 9.04
CA SER A 143 -2.53 1.50 7.71
C SER A 143 -2.19 0.08 7.26
N VAL A 144 -0.95 -0.37 7.51
CA VAL A 144 -0.54 -1.74 7.18
C VAL A 144 -1.29 -2.76 8.03
N LEU A 145 -1.44 -2.52 9.33
CA LEU A 145 -2.24 -3.38 10.21
C LEU A 145 -3.69 -3.48 9.74
N LEU A 146 -4.31 -2.35 9.39
CA LEU A 146 -5.67 -2.30 8.87
C LEU A 146 -5.79 -3.04 7.54
N ALA A 147 -4.83 -2.88 6.63
CA ALA A 147 -4.80 -3.58 5.35
C ALA A 147 -4.68 -5.11 5.52
N VAL A 148 -3.88 -5.57 6.48
CA VAL A 148 -3.77 -7.00 6.82
C VAL A 148 -5.09 -7.53 7.40
N LEU A 149 -5.75 -6.75 8.27
CA LEU A 149 -7.04 -7.11 8.86
C LEU A 149 -8.12 -7.21 7.77
N LEU A 150 -8.26 -6.17 6.94
CA LEU A 150 -9.21 -6.13 5.83
C LEU A 150 -8.94 -7.24 4.82
N GLY A 151 -7.67 -7.45 4.46
CA GLY A 151 -7.25 -8.54 3.57
C GLY A 151 -7.63 -9.91 4.14
N ARG A 152 -7.51 -10.10 5.47
CA ARG A 152 -7.95 -11.35 6.13
C ARG A 152 -9.46 -11.53 6.06
N VAL A 153 -10.23 -10.49 6.36
CA VAL A 153 -11.71 -10.50 6.32
C VAL A 153 -12.21 -10.82 4.91
N LEU A 154 -11.67 -10.11 3.91
CA LEU A 154 -12.05 -10.29 2.50
C LEU A 154 -11.72 -11.70 2.01
N ALA A 155 -10.53 -12.20 2.37
CA ALA A 155 -10.12 -13.54 1.98
C ALA A 155 -10.92 -14.65 2.70
N THR A 156 -11.52 -14.37 3.86
CA THR A 156 -12.46 -15.31 4.51
C THR A 156 -13.89 -15.21 3.98
N ARG A 157 -14.38 -14.02 3.65
CA ARG A 157 -15.77 -13.84 3.24
C ARG A 157 -16.01 -14.08 1.75
N VAL A 158 -15.08 -13.69 0.89
CA VAL A 158 -15.27 -13.74 -0.57
C VAL A 158 -14.59 -14.97 -1.17
N ILE A 159 -13.34 -15.22 -0.78
CA ILE A 159 -12.52 -16.27 -1.41
C ILE A 159 -12.83 -17.66 -0.84
N ALA A 160 -13.19 -17.76 0.44
CA ALA A 160 -13.44 -19.04 1.06
C ALA A 160 -14.67 -19.77 0.47
N PRO A 161 -15.82 -19.12 0.24
CA PRO A 161 -16.96 -19.74 -0.44
C PRO A 161 -16.61 -20.24 -1.84
N VAL A 162 -15.96 -19.42 -2.66
CA VAL A 162 -15.50 -19.81 -4.01
C VAL A 162 -14.57 -21.02 -3.97
N ALA A 163 -13.60 -21.03 -3.04
CA ALA A 163 -12.68 -22.16 -2.87
C ALA A 163 -13.39 -23.42 -2.35
N ARG A 164 -14.45 -23.29 -1.54
CA ARG A 164 -15.31 -24.42 -1.15
C ARG A 164 -16.09 -24.95 -2.35
N LEU A 165 -16.70 -24.06 -3.16
CA LEU A 165 -17.51 -24.44 -4.31
C LEU A 165 -16.66 -25.19 -5.35
N SER A 166 -15.49 -24.63 -5.67
CA SER A 166 -14.52 -25.28 -6.56
C SER A 166 -14.10 -26.66 -6.07
N ARG A 167 -13.95 -26.86 -4.75
CA ARG A 167 -13.65 -28.18 -4.18
C ARG A 167 -14.82 -29.14 -4.29
N GLN A 168 -16.05 -28.70 -4.02
CA GLN A 168 -17.25 -29.52 -4.14
C GLN A 168 -17.48 -29.95 -5.60
N VAL A 169 -17.36 -29.04 -6.57
CA VAL A 169 -17.48 -29.35 -8.00
C VAL A 169 -16.42 -30.35 -8.47
N ARG A 170 -15.19 -30.29 -7.93
CA ARG A 170 -14.13 -31.27 -8.25
C ARG A 170 -14.35 -32.65 -7.64
N HIS A 171 -15.24 -32.82 -6.67
CA HIS A 171 -15.49 -34.15 -6.09
C HIS A 171 -16.26 -35.01 -7.09
N ARG A 172 -15.71 -36.20 -7.39
CA ARG A 172 -16.32 -37.16 -8.31
C ARG A 172 -17.72 -37.57 -7.88
N ASP A 173 -17.99 -37.57 -6.58
CA ASP A 173 -19.30 -37.89 -6.01
C ASP A 173 -20.39 -36.96 -6.54
N GLN A 174 -20.02 -35.75 -6.98
CA GLN A 174 -20.96 -34.82 -7.60
C GLN A 174 -21.50 -35.31 -8.96
N LEU A 175 -20.87 -36.31 -9.59
CA LEU A 175 -21.37 -36.95 -10.82
C LEU A 175 -22.38 -38.07 -10.54
N LEU A 176 -22.56 -38.48 -9.28
CA LEU A 176 -23.58 -39.45 -8.91
C LEU A 176 -24.98 -38.85 -9.09
N SER A 177 -25.94 -39.68 -9.49
CA SER A 177 -27.33 -39.25 -9.68
C SER A 177 -28.00 -38.76 -8.39
N ILE A 178 -27.51 -39.19 -7.22
CA ILE A 178 -28.06 -38.88 -5.89
C ILE A 178 -27.34 -37.67 -5.26
N ALA A 179 -26.34 -37.09 -5.93
CA ALA A 179 -25.57 -35.99 -5.36
C ALA A 179 -26.46 -34.76 -5.07
N PRO A 180 -26.39 -34.19 -3.86
CA PRO A 180 -27.19 -33.03 -3.49
C PRO A 180 -26.80 -31.80 -4.34
N PRO A 181 -27.74 -30.87 -4.56
CA PRO A 181 -27.44 -29.59 -5.22
C PRO A 181 -26.46 -28.77 -4.38
N LEU A 182 -25.61 -28.01 -5.04
CA LEU A 182 -24.59 -27.15 -4.42
C LEU A 182 -25.18 -25.83 -3.93
N SER A 183 -26.12 -25.27 -4.69
CA SER A 183 -26.69 -23.93 -4.47
C SER A 183 -27.23 -23.64 -3.05
N PRO A 184 -27.87 -24.56 -2.31
CA PRO A 184 -28.41 -24.24 -0.98
C PRO A 184 -27.34 -23.92 0.08
N ASP A 185 -26.08 -24.31 -0.16
CA ASP A 185 -24.96 -24.05 0.77
C ASP A 185 -24.37 -22.63 0.62
N TYR A 186 -24.85 -21.85 -0.35
CA TYR A 186 -24.29 -20.54 -0.73
C TYR A 186 -25.31 -19.40 -0.56
N ALA A 187 -24.80 -18.19 -0.35
CA ALA A 187 -25.62 -16.99 -0.26
C ALA A 187 -26.19 -16.60 -1.63
N ASP A 188 -27.25 -15.78 -1.64
CA ASP A 188 -27.86 -15.23 -2.86
C ASP A 188 -27.03 -14.04 -3.39
N ASP A 189 -25.79 -14.32 -3.76
CA ASP A 189 -24.80 -13.41 -4.33
C ASP A 189 -24.16 -14.01 -5.60
N GLU A 190 -23.11 -13.39 -6.13
CA GLU A 190 -22.44 -13.87 -7.34
C GLU A 190 -21.85 -15.29 -7.18
N VAL A 191 -21.53 -15.71 -5.95
CA VAL A 191 -21.07 -17.09 -5.68
C VAL A 191 -22.25 -18.07 -5.68
N GLY A 192 -23.42 -17.65 -5.18
CA GLY A 192 -24.66 -18.41 -5.29
C GLY A 192 -25.12 -18.62 -6.74
N GLU A 193 -25.10 -17.57 -7.55
CA GLU A 193 -25.44 -17.64 -8.97
C GLU A 193 -24.51 -18.62 -9.73
N LEU A 194 -23.23 -18.61 -9.37
CA LEU A 194 -22.26 -19.56 -9.90
C LEU A 194 -22.57 -21.00 -9.46
N ALA A 195 -23.00 -21.21 -8.21
CA ALA A 195 -23.40 -22.53 -7.71
C ALA A 195 -24.63 -23.08 -8.45
N VAL A 196 -25.64 -22.23 -8.71
CA VAL A 196 -26.82 -22.57 -9.51
C VAL A 196 -26.43 -22.96 -10.94
N SER A 197 -25.52 -22.21 -11.55
CA SER A 197 -25.01 -22.52 -12.89
C SER A 197 -24.31 -23.88 -12.95
N PHE A 198 -23.49 -24.20 -11.93
CA PHE A 198 -22.86 -25.52 -11.81
C PHE A 198 -23.88 -26.65 -11.63
N ASP A 199 -24.90 -26.45 -10.80
CA ASP A 199 -25.97 -27.45 -10.61
C ASP A 199 -26.68 -27.77 -11.93
N HIS A 200 -26.95 -26.76 -12.76
CA HIS A 200 -27.56 -26.96 -14.07
C HIS A 200 -26.65 -27.75 -15.02
N THR A 201 -25.37 -27.40 -15.14
CA THR A 201 -24.40 -28.15 -15.98
C THR A 201 -24.21 -29.59 -15.48
N LEU A 202 -24.10 -29.80 -14.16
CA LEU A 202 -24.01 -31.12 -13.57
C LEU A 202 -25.27 -31.95 -13.83
N GLY A 203 -26.45 -31.34 -13.76
CA GLY A 203 -27.71 -31.98 -14.12
C GLY A 203 -27.75 -32.47 -15.57
N GLN A 204 -27.33 -31.63 -16.51
CA GLN A 204 -27.23 -32.01 -17.93
C GLN A 204 -26.24 -33.15 -18.16
N LEU A 205 -25.08 -33.10 -17.50
CA LEU A 205 -24.06 -34.15 -17.59
C LEU A 205 -24.56 -35.48 -17.03
N ARG A 206 -25.22 -35.47 -15.86
CA ARG A 206 -25.85 -36.67 -15.27
C ARG A 206 -26.90 -37.27 -16.20
N ALA A 207 -27.74 -36.43 -16.82
CA ALA A 207 -28.75 -36.88 -17.78
C ALA A 207 -28.11 -37.52 -19.03
N ALA A 208 -27.03 -36.94 -19.55
CA ALA A 208 -26.29 -37.49 -20.69
C ALA A 208 -25.65 -38.85 -20.35
N LEU A 209 -24.98 -38.96 -19.21
CA LEU A 209 -24.39 -40.22 -18.72
C LEU A 209 -25.45 -41.30 -18.46
N GLY A 210 -26.63 -40.90 -17.96
CA GLY A 210 -27.76 -41.81 -17.78
C GLY A 210 -28.25 -42.39 -19.10
N ARG A 211 -28.39 -41.56 -20.14
CA ARG A 211 -28.78 -42.02 -21.49
C ARG A 211 -27.72 -42.93 -22.11
N GLU A 212 -26.45 -42.61 -21.96
CA GLU A 212 -25.34 -43.44 -22.46
C GLU A 212 -25.38 -44.82 -21.81
N LYS A 213 -25.55 -44.90 -20.48
CA LYS A 213 -25.63 -46.16 -19.75
C LYS A 213 -26.81 -47.03 -20.20
N LEU A 214 -27.98 -46.42 -20.39
CA LEU A 214 -29.17 -47.12 -20.90
C LEU A 214 -28.92 -47.63 -22.32
N PHE A 215 -28.40 -46.78 -23.21
CA PHE A 215 -28.08 -47.16 -24.58
C PHE A 215 -27.07 -48.33 -24.66
N THR A 216 -25.98 -48.28 -23.89
CA THR A 216 -24.99 -49.37 -23.86
C THR A 216 -25.60 -50.66 -23.31
N SER A 217 -26.47 -50.56 -22.30
CA SER A 217 -27.21 -51.70 -21.76
C SER A 217 -28.09 -52.32 -22.84
N ASP A 218 -28.90 -51.51 -23.51
CA ASP A 218 -29.86 -51.96 -24.52
C ASP A 218 -29.14 -52.58 -25.72
N VAL A 219 -28.08 -51.94 -26.24
CA VAL A 219 -27.26 -52.49 -27.33
C VAL A 219 -26.62 -53.82 -26.93
N SER A 220 -26.14 -53.95 -25.69
CA SER A 220 -25.55 -55.21 -25.22
C SER A 220 -26.59 -56.33 -25.14
N HIS A 221 -27.84 -56.00 -24.80
CA HIS A 221 -28.94 -56.95 -24.77
C HIS A 221 -29.38 -57.34 -26.18
N GLU A 222 -29.53 -56.38 -27.08
CA GLU A 222 -29.95 -56.60 -28.47
C GLU A 222 -28.89 -57.34 -29.31
N LEU A 223 -27.59 -57.23 -29.00
CA LEU A 223 -26.52 -57.97 -29.69
C LEU A 223 -26.32 -59.39 -29.16
N ARG A 224 -26.64 -59.66 -27.89
CA ARG A 224 -26.49 -60.99 -27.28
C ARG A 224 -27.41 -62.03 -27.95
N THR A 225 -28.64 -61.65 -28.23
CA THR A 225 -29.65 -62.50 -28.87
C THR A 225 -29.24 -63.01 -30.25
N PRO A 226 -28.86 -62.15 -31.24
CA PRO A 226 -28.42 -62.61 -32.56
C PRO A 226 -27.09 -63.37 -32.51
N LEU A 227 -26.16 -63.01 -31.62
CA LEU A 227 -24.92 -63.79 -31.44
C LEU A 227 -25.20 -65.21 -30.95
N MET A 228 -26.16 -65.39 -30.03
CA MET A 228 -26.57 -66.70 -29.55
C MET A 228 -27.22 -67.55 -30.67
N VAL A 229 -28.00 -66.91 -31.56
CA VAL A 229 -28.58 -67.57 -32.74
C VAL A 229 -27.51 -68.00 -33.74
N LEU A 230 -26.51 -67.15 -34.00
CA LEU A 230 -25.38 -67.48 -34.89
C LEU A 230 -24.51 -68.59 -34.31
N ALA A 231 -24.27 -68.59 -33.00
CA ALA A 231 -23.53 -69.64 -32.32
C ALA A 231 -24.28 -70.99 -32.43
N SER A 232 -25.58 -71.00 -32.12
CA SER A 232 -26.42 -72.21 -32.25
C SER A 232 -26.47 -72.74 -33.69
N SER A 233 -26.60 -71.86 -34.68
CA SER A 233 -26.57 -72.25 -36.10
C SER A 233 -25.21 -72.86 -36.50
N SER A 234 -24.11 -72.34 -35.96
CA SER A 234 -22.76 -72.86 -36.24
C SER A 234 -22.51 -74.21 -35.58
N GLU A 235 -23.05 -74.43 -34.38
CA GLU A 235 -22.97 -75.69 -33.65
C GLU A 235 -23.74 -76.80 -34.38
N LEU A 236 -24.95 -76.49 -34.89
CA LEU A 236 -25.74 -77.41 -35.72
C LEU A 236 -25.02 -77.79 -37.04
N LEU A 237 -24.22 -76.89 -37.61
CA LEU A 237 -23.40 -77.18 -38.79
C LEU A 237 -22.16 -78.02 -38.49
N LEU A 238 -21.72 -78.10 -37.23
CA LEU A 238 -20.60 -78.93 -36.80
C LEU A 238 -21.05 -80.34 -36.36
N GLU A 239 -22.30 -80.49 -35.92
CA GLU A 239 -22.89 -81.78 -35.52
C GLU A 239 -23.60 -82.54 -36.66
N GLY A 240 -23.80 -81.92 -37.82
CA GLY A 240 -24.38 -82.54 -39.04
C GLY A 240 -23.33 -82.82 -40.12
#